data_AF-A0A7X8LBA4-F1
#
_entry.id   AF-A0A7X8LBA4-F1
#
_cell.length_a   1.000
_cell.length_b   1.000
_cell.length_c   1.000
_cell.angle_alpha   90.00
_cell.angle_beta   90.00
_cell.angle_gamma   90.00
#
_symmetry.space_group_name_H-M   'P 1'
#
loop_
_entity.id
_entity.type
_entity.pdbx_description
1 polymer ?
#
loop_
_entity_poly.entity_id
_entity_poly.type
_entity_poly.pdbx_seq_one_letter_code
_entity_poly.pdbx_strand_id
1 'polypeptide(L)'
;MCGFCGFSDTQEQKEEILHNMMQTIVHRGPDSEGMYIDDEIALGFRRLSIIGLEDGNQPIYNENKNLVLVFNGEIYNFESLRKELIDAGHEFYTHTDSEV
;
A
#
# COMPACT_ATOMS: atom_id res chain seq x y z
N MET A 1 8.52 -11.24 3.35
CA MET A 1 8.46 -10.11 2.41
C MET A 1 7.00 -9.90 2.09
N CYS A 2 6.47 -8.67 2.15
CA CYS A 2 5.06 -8.34 1.92
C CYS A 2 4.50 -8.90 0.59
N GLY A 3 3.20 -8.74 0.37
CA GLY A 3 2.55 -9.08 -0.89
C GLY A 3 1.38 -8.15 -1.18
N PHE A 4 1.06 -7.98 -2.46
CA PHE A 4 -0.15 -7.32 -2.88
C PHE A 4 -0.85 -8.14 -3.96
N CYS A 5 -2.15 -7.92 -4.09
CA CYS A 5 -2.96 -8.47 -5.16
C CYS A 5 -4.03 -7.45 -5.54
N GLY A 6 -4.60 -7.56 -6.73
CA GLY A 6 -5.64 -6.65 -7.16
C GLY A 6 -6.14 -6.97 -8.55
N PHE A 7 -7.28 -6.38 -8.90
CA PHE A 7 -7.94 -6.57 -10.17
C PHE A 7 -8.84 -5.37 -10.49
N SER A 8 -9.09 -5.18 -11.79
CA SER A 8 -10.07 -4.22 -12.29
C SER A 8 -11.34 -4.95 -12.70
N ASP A 9 -12.49 -4.52 -12.18
CA ASP A 9 -13.82 -5.06 -12.50
C ASP A 9 -14.88 -4.01 -12.15
N THR A 10 -16.12 -4.16 -12.63
CA THR A 10 -17.27 -3.31 -12.26
C THR A 10 -18.35 -4.11 -11.51
N GLN A 11 -18.08 -5.36 -11.12
CA GLN A 11 -19.00 -6.23 -10.39
C GLN A 11 -19.13 -5.89 -8.89
N GLU A 12 -20.25 -6.28 -8.27
CA GLU A 12 -20.59 -5.93 -6.88
C GLU A 12 -19.87 -6.77 -5.79
N GLN A 13 -19.16 -7.84 -6.14
CA GLN A 13 -18.56 -8.78 -5.16
C GLN A 13 -17.03 -8.62 -4.97
N LYS A 14 -16.50 -7.42 -5.21
CA LYS A 14 -15.05 -7.19 -5.16
C LYS A 14 -14.41 -7.50 -3.81
N GLU A 15 -15.07 -7.14 -2.72
CA GLU A 15 -14.52 -7.29 -1.38
C GLU A 15 -14.27 -8.76 -1.02
N GLU A 16 -15.25 -9.64 -1.27
CA GLU A 16 -15.11 -11.07 -1.00
C GLU A 16 -14.02 -11.71 -1.88
N ILE A 17 -14.01 -11.38 -3.17
CA ILE A 17 -12.99 -11.89 -4.11
C ILE A 17 -11.60 -11.43 -3.68
N LEU A 18 -11.44 -10.13 -3.39
CA LEU A 18 -10.17 -9.55 -2.97
C LEU A 18 -9.69 -10.16 -1.65
N HIS A 19 -10.57 -10.28 -0.66
CA HIS A 19 -10.24 -10.91 0.62
C HIS A 19 -9.75 -12.35 0.40
N ASN A 20 -10.44 -13.16 -0.41
CA ASN A 20 -10.01 -14.51 -0.73
C ASN A 20 -8.63 -14.54 -1.42
N MET A 21 -8.38 -13.63 -2.36
CA MET A 21 -7.05 -13.46 -2.97
C MET A 21 -5.98 -13.13 -1.92
N MET A 22 -6.26 -12.20 -0.99
CA MET A 22 -5.34 -11.82 0.08
C MET A 22 -5.05 -12.97 1.06
N GLN A 23 -6.01 -13.85 1.32
CA GLN A 23 -5.79 -15.05 2.15
C GLN A 23 -4.81 -16.03 1.49
N THR A 24 -4.82 -16.17 0.17
CA THR A 24 -3.85 -17.05 -0.53
C THR A 24 -2.39 -16.60 -0.37
N ILE A 25 -2.17 -15.29 -0.16
CA ILE A 25 -0.83 -14.70 -0.02
C ILE A 25 -0.50 -14.29 1.43
N VAL A 26 -1.29 -14.71 2.43
CA VAL A 26 -1.09 -14.33 3.84
C VAL A 26 0.31 -14.67 4.37
N HIS A 27 0.91 -15.76 3.90
CA HIS A 27 2.26 -16.20 4.27
C HIS A 27 3.35 -15.17 3.92
N ARG A 28 3.08 -14.23 3.01
CA ARG A 28 3.98 -13.13 2.65
C ARG A 28 3.96 -12.01 3.70
N GLY A 29 2.80 -11.74 4.28
CA GLY A 29 2.58 -10.64 5.22
C GLY A 29 1.53 -11.00 6.27
N PRO A 30 1.92 -11.73 7.32
CA PRO A 30 1.00 -12.21 8.35
C PRO A 30 0.64 -11.15 9.42
N ASP A 31 1.30 -10.00 9.42
CA ASP A 31 1.20 -9.05 10.53
C ASP A 31 0.02 -8.08 10.39
N SER A 32 -0.24 -7.60 9.17
CA SER A 32 -1.40 -6.76 8.89
C SER A 32 -1.89 -6.89 7.45
N GLU A 33 -3.10 -6.39 7.22
CA GLU A 33 -3.76 -6.37 5.93
C GLU A 33 -4.41 -5.02 5.65
N GLY A 34 -4.59 -4.69 4.38
CA GLY A 34 -5.31 -3.49 3.95
C GLY A 34 -5.95 -3.68 2.58
N MET A 35 -7.07 -2.99 2.36
CA MET A 35 -7.82 -3.03 1.11
C MET A 35 -8.17 -1.62 0.64
N TYR A 36 -8.17 -1.43 -0.67
CA TYR A 36 -8.81 -0.32 -1.37
C TYR A 36 -9.78 -0.92 -2.39
N ILE A 37 -11.02 -0.44 -2.40
CA ILE A 37 -12.05 -0.88 -3.35
C ILE A 37 -12.81 0.36 -3.79
N ASP A 38 -12.94 0.54 -5.09
CA ASP A 38 -13.82 1.53 -5.72
C ASP A 38 -14.68 0.88 -6.81
N ASP A 39 -15.32 1.69 -7.66
CA ASP A 39 -16.22 1.24 -8.73
C ASP A 39 -15.50 0.45 -9.84
N GLU A 40 -14.18 0.60 -10.02
CA GLU A 40 -13.42 0.00 -11.13
C GLU A 40 -12.28 -0.93 -10.69
N ILE A 41 -11.77 -0.78 -9.48
CA ILE A 41 -10.52 -1.39 -9.00
C ILE A 41 -10.68 -1.93 -7.58
N ALA A 42 -10.00 -3.04 -7.31
CA ALA A 42 -9.79 -3.60 -5.98
C ALA A 42 -8.30 -3.89 -5.79
N LEU A 43 -7.69 -3.36 -4.72
CA LEU A 43 -6.29 -3.55 -4.35
C LEU A 43 -6.20 -4.04 -2.90
N GLY A 44 -5.40 -5.08 -2.67
CA GLY A 44 -5.19 -5.70 -1.37
C GLY A 44 -3.71 -5.81 -1.04
N PHE A 45 -3.37 -5.59 0.22
CA PHE A 45 -2.00 -5.63 0.73
C PHE A 45 -1.87 -6.53 1.96
N ARG A 46 -0.78 -7.30 2.01
CA ARG A 46 -0.36 -8.13 3.13
C ARG A 46 1.02 -7.68 3.60
N ARG A 47 1.10 -7.25 4.85
CA ARG A 47 2.31 -6.66 5.41
C ARG A 47 3.08 -7.64 6.28
N LEU A 48 4.39 -7.69 6.05
CA LEU A 48 5.37 -8.19 7.02
C LEU A 48 6.13 -6.98 7.56
N SER A 49 6.03 -6.75 8.85
CA SER A 49 6.48 -5.55 9.55
C SER A 49 7.97 -5.68 9.88
N ILE A 50 8.82 -5.28 8.95
CA ILE A 50 10.29 -5.26 9.14
C ILE A 50 10.78 -3.83 9.44
N ILE A 51 10.27 -2.83 8.71
CA ILE A 51 10.61 -1.39 8.84
C ILE A 51 9.31 -0.58 8.98
N GLY A 52 9.31 0.49 9.78
CA GLY A 52 8.14 1.35 9.98
C GLY A 52 7.03 0.68 10.80
N LEU A 53 7.37 0.11 11.96
CA LEU A 53 6.50 -0.80 12.73
C LEU A 53 5.13 -0.22 13.07
N GLU A 54 5.01 1.11 13.21
CA GLU A 54 3.78 1.79 13.65
C GLU A 54 3.01 2.48 12.51
N ASP A 55 3.66 2.91 11.42
CA ASP A 55 3.07 3.78 10.39
C ASP A 55 3.14 3.24 8.95
N GLY A 56 3.67 2.03 8.74
CA GLY A 56 3.81 1.43 7.41
C GLY A 56 2.61 0.66 6.87
N ASN A 57 1.40 0.95 7.33
CA ASN A 57 0.20 0.33 6.80
C ASN A 57 -0.08 0.84 5.39
N GLN A 58 -0.48 -0.07 4.49
CA GLN A 58 -0.88 0.25 3.12
C GLN A 58 -2.31 -0.24 2.90
N PRO A 59 -3.10 0.39 2.02
CA PRO A 59 -2.70 1.34 0.97
C PRO A 59 -2.25 2.72 1.49
N ILE A 60 -1.28 3.34 0.80
CA ILE A 60 -0.84 4.72 1.03
C ILE A 60 -1.64 5.64 0.10
N TYR A 61 -1.99 6.82 0.58
CA TYR A 61 -2.68 7.85 -0.20
C TYR A 61 -1.79 9.08 -0.33
N ASN A 62 -1.90 9.79 -1.45
CA ASN A 62 -1.29 11.11 -1.56
C ASN A 62 -2.04 12.15 -0.72
N GLU A 63 -1.55 13.39 -0.72
CA GLU A 63 -1.92 14.48 0.18
C GLU A 63 -3.42 14.83 0.13
N ASN A 64 -4.01 14.73 -1.06
CA ASN A 64 -5.43 15.02 -1.30
C ASN A 64 -6.28 13.76 -1.47
N LYS A 65 -5.70 12.56 -1.24
CA LYS A 65 -6.36 11.25 -1.31
C LYS A 65 -7.03 10.95 -2.64
N ASN A 66 -6.52 11.49 -3.75
CA ASN A 66 -7.00 11.16 -5.10
C ASN A 66 -6.15 10.08 -5.79
N LEU A 67 -5.00 9.72 -5.21
CA LEU A 67 -4.14 8.61 -5.62
C LEU A 67 -4.01 7.61 -4.48
N VAL A 68 -3.92 6.33 -4.84
CA VAL A 68 -3.72 5.21 -3.92
C VAL A 68 -2.56 4.33 -4.40
N LEU A 69 -1.73 3.87 -3.47
CA LEU A 69 -0.55 3.07 -3.72
C LEU A 69 -0.52 1.82 -2.84
N VAL A 70 -0.18 0.69 -3.45
CA VAL A 70 0.32 -0.51 -2.78
C VAL A 70 1.69 -0.87 -3.35
N PHE A 71 2.63 -1.24 -2.49
CA PHE A 71 4.04 -1.42 -2.83
C PHE A 71 4.65 -2.58 -2.03
N ASN A 72 5.30 -3.51 -2.73
CA ASN A 72 6.15 -4.52 -2.13
C ASN A 72 7.59 -4.38 -2.64
N GLY A 73 8.48 -3.87 -1.79
CA GLY A 73 9.91 -3.73 -2.06
C GLY A 73 10.56 -2.90 -0.98
N GLU A 74 11.78 -2.41 -1.24
CA GLU A 74 12.45 -1.40 -0.43
C GLU A 74 13.03 -0.30 -1.33
N ILE A 75 12.76 0.97 -1.02
CA ILE A 75 13.37 2.13 -1.69
C ILE A 75 14.56 2.61 -0.86
N TYR A 76 15.75 2.09 -1.15
CA TYR A 76 16.93 2.32 -0.28
C TYR A 76 17.38 3.79 -0.21
N ASN A 77 17.10 4.60 -1.22
CA ASN A 77 17.45 6.02 -1.26
C ASN A 77 16.28 6.95 -0.87
N PHE A 78 15.27 6.43 -0.17
CA PHE A 78 14.05 7.20 0.15
C PHE A 78 14.31 8.48 0.94
N GLU A 79 15.32 8.53 1.80
CA GLU A 79 15.65 9.76 2.55
C GLU A 79 16.05 10.91 1.62
N SER A 80 16.81 10.63 0.55
CA SER A 80 17.18 11.63 -0.46
C SER A 80 15.96 12.07 -1.26
N LEU A 81 15.18 11.10 -1.74
CA LEU A 81 13.97 11.36 -2.52
C LEU A 81 12.95 12.18 -1.73
N ARG A 82 12.71 11.81 -0.46
CA ARG A 82 11.82 12.53 0.45
C ARG A 82 12.22 14.00 0.57
N LYS A 83 13.52 14.28 0.72
CA LYS A 83 14.01 15.67 0.78
C LYS A 83 13.71 16.43 -0.52
N GLU A 84 14.01 15.83 -1.68
CA GLU A 84 13.73 16.43 -2.99
C GLU A 84 12.23 16.71 -3.19
N LEU A 85 11.36 15.81 -2.73
CA LEU A 85 9.91 15.92 -2.85
C LEU A 85 9.34 16.97 -1.88
N ILE A 86 9.86 17.05 -0.65
CA ILE A 86 9.51 18.14 0.28
C ILE A 86 9.91 19.49 -0.31
N ASP A 87 11.10 19.60 -0.90
CA ASP A 87 11.57 20.82 -1.58
C ASP A 87 10.68 21.18 -2.79
N ALA A 88 10.04 20.17 -3.42
CA ALA A 88 9.05 20.35 -4.48
C ALA A 88 7.62 20.63 -4.00
N GLY A 89 7.37 20.59 -2.68
CA GLY A 89 6.08 20.94 -2.07
C GLY A 89 5.18 19.76 -1.70
N HIS A 90 5.68 18.53 -1.68
CA HIS A 90 4.94 17.35 -1.23
C HIS A 90 4.88 17.24 0.29
N GLU A 91 3.76 16.70 0.79
CA GLU A 91 3.56 16.41 2.21
C GLU A 91 3.55 14.90 2.44
N PHE A 92 4.15 14.45 3.56
CA PHE A 92 4.26 13.05 3.90
C PHE A 92 3.63 12.78 5.26
N TYR A 93 2.96 11.63 5.39
CA TYR A 93 2.26 11.21 6.61
C TYR A 93 2.93 10.03 7.31
N THR A 94 3.75 9.27 6.59
CA THR A 94 4.53 8.14 7.12
C THR A 94 6.02 8.44 7.05
N HIS A 95 6.82 7.66 7.76
CA HIS A 95 8.28 7.65 7.65
C HIS A 95 8.78 6.48 6.81
N THR A 96 7.86 5.79 6.11
CA THR A 96 8.23 4.64 5.30
C THR A 96 8.89 5.06 4.00
N ASP A 97 9.68 4.14 3.48
CA ASP A 97 10.31 4.23 2.17
C ASP A 97 9.28 4.15 1.04
N SER A 98 8.09 3.60 1.29
CA SER A 98 7.06 3.37 0.28
C SER A 98 6.25 4.62 -0.12
N GLU A 99 6.40 5.74 0.58
CA GLU A 99 5.63 6.98 0.33
C GLU A 99 6.35 7.98 -0.59
N VAL A 100 7.63 7.76 -0.90
CA VAL A 100 8.42 8.64 -1.80
C VAL A 100 8.22 8.34 -3.27
#